data_AF-A0A161JMK7-F1
#
_entry.id   AF-A0A161JMK7-F1
#
_cell.length_a   1.000
_cell.length_b   1.000
_cell.length_c   1.000
_cell.angle_alpha   90.00
_cell.angle_beta   90.00
_cell.angle_gamma   90.00
#
_symmetry.space_group_name_H-M   'P 1'
#
loop_
_entity.id
_entity.type
_entity.pdbx_description
1 polymer ?
#
loop_
_entity_poly.entity_id
_entity_poly.type
_entity_poly.pdbx_seq_one_letter_code
_entity_poly.pdbx_strand_id
1 'polypeptide(L)'
;MTHQVALAFEDGITRFIDCEEDQTVADAAYQARINIPFDCRDGACGTCKAFCESGDFDEGEYIDDALSEDEAADGYCLPCQMTPKTDLILQIATTSVLAKTGAATFDGELKEINHYSDSTIGIEIELENRKDLAFLPGQYMNIQVPGSDQTRSYSFSSAQDSDNVQFLIKVTPGGLMTTYLTEQAKVGDKLTLTGPMGSFFLREPVRPILLLAGGTGLAPILAILEKLSRDELLDVPIRLVYGANFTHDLVELDRLDAFKDKFDFDYITVLSDKDTEHPRKGFVPAHLTGEYEPDEDTDVYLCGPPPMVEAVRQFLGTLDSPPLDFYYEKFTSAAAPAAEKPEVTVESGEVAEDFTMVEVSTPGMSSGEIHSSATQLNARMALELGALELAINKLGDRDIERFRNLANTANSFIDGDKLLDAVKFTEANADFHEFLFRRANNDALLAAYQNLEVVKEMKDTLPGAEWIDPAIATEHLALVDAVSQKDLDTARTIIREHAGHGIDTMAKACEK
;
A
#
# COMPACT_ATOMS: atom_id res chain seq x y z
N MET A 1 -5.21 -26.40 -3.59
CA MET A 1 -6.43 -25.87 -2.95
C MET A 1 -6.47 -24.38 -3.21
N THR A 2 -7.63 -23.77 -3.14
CA THR A 2 -7.80 -22.33 -3.41
C THR A 2 -8.00 -21.61 -2.08
N HIS A 3 -7.30 -20.50 -1.89
CA HIS A 3 -7.38 -19.64 -0.71
C HIS A 3 -7.96 -18.28 -1.10
N GLN A 4 -8.73 -17.68 -0.20
CA GLN A 4 -9.29 -16.34 -0.39
C GLN A 4 -8.29 -15.29 0.09
N VAL A 5 -7.95 -14.33 -0.78
CA VAL A 5 -7.05 -13.22 -0.46
C VAL A 5 -7.83 -11.90 -0.50
N ALA A 6 -7.87 -11.21 0.64
CA ALA A 6 -8.41 -9.86 0.75
C ALA A 6 -7.30 -8.83 0.47
N LEU A 7 -7.49 -8.01 -0.56
CA LEU A 7 -6.62 -6.89 -0.94
C LEU A 7 -7.25 -5.59 -0.45
N ALA A 8 -6.76 -5.04 0.66
CA ALA A 8 -7.15 -3.75 1.20
C ALA A 8 -6.32 -2.63 0.57
N PHE A 9 -6.98 -1.63 0.00
CA PHE A 9 -6.33 -0.49 -0.69
C PHE A 9 -6.36 0.78 0.17
N GLU A 10 -5.50 1.73 -0.18
CA GLU A 10 -5.30 3.01 0.52
C GLU A 10 -6.55 3.92 0.51
N ASP A 11 -7.45 3.72 -0.45
CA ASP A 11 -8.75 4.41 -0.52
C ASP A 11 -9.83 3.74 0.34
N GLY A 12 -9.45 2.83 1.23
CA GLY A 12 -10.34 2.13 2.17
C GLY A 12 -11.21 1.04 1.52
N ILE A 13 -10.99 0.74 0.24
CA ILE A 13 -11.73 -0.29 -0.49
C ILE A 13 -11.00 -1.63 -0.36
N THR A 14 -11.75 -2.70 -0.11
CA THR A 14 -11.21 -4.08 -0.13
C THR A 14 -11.76 -4.84 -1.34
N ARG A 15 -10.89 -5.63 -1.99
CA ARG A 15 -11.28 -6.61 -3.02
C ARG A 15 -10.87 -8.00 -2.60
N PHE A 16 -11.63 -9.00 -3.02
CA PHE A 16 -11.33 -10.40 -2.76
C PHE A 16 -10.96 -11.09 -4.06
N ILE A 17 -9.94 -11.93 -4.00
CA ILE A 17 -9.52 -12.78 -5.11
C ILE A 17 -9.38 -14.22 -4.60
N ASP A 18 -9.54 -15.16 -5.52
CA ASP A 18 -9.22 -16.57 -5.31
C ASP A 18 -7.78 -16.80 -5.79
N CYS A 19 -6.96 -17.45 -4.96
CA CYS A 19 -5.56 -17.72 -5.27
C CYS A 19 -5.25 -19.21 -5.03
N GLU A 20 -4.74 -19.90 -6.04
CA GLU A 20 -4.31 -21.29 -5.89
C GLU A 20 -3.00 -21.38 -5.08
N GLU A 21 -2.78 -22.53 -4.41
CA GLU A 21 -1.56 -22.79 -3.62
C GLU A 21 -0.26 -22.73 -4.41
N ASP A 22 -0.29 -23.00 -5.72
CA ASP A 22 0.87 -22.94 -6.63
C ASP A 22 0.93 -21.63 -7.44
N GLN A 23 0.13 -20.64 -7.06
CA GLN A 23 0.00 -19.37 -7.74
C GLN A 23 0.43 -18.22 -6.85
N THR A 24 1.18 -17.26 -7.42
CA THR A 24 1.54 -16.04 -6.69
C THR A 24 0.33 -15.13 -6.50
N VAL A 25 0.28 -14.41 -5.38
CA VAL A 25 -0.82 -13.47 -5.11
C VAL A 25 -0.92 -12.39 -6.18
N ALA A 26 0.21 -11.93 -6.74
CA ALA A 26 0.20 -10.97 -7.84
C ALA A 26 -0.43 -11.56 -9.11
N ASP A 27 -0.12 -12.80 -9.48
CA ASP A 27 -0.74 -13.41 -10.66
C ASP A 27 -2.24 -13.65 -10.46
N ALA A 28 -2.65 -14.07 -9.26
CA ALA A 28 -4.07 -14.19 -8.91
C ALA A 28 -4.79 -12.84 -9.00
N ALA A 29 -4.18 -11.77 -8.48
CA ALA A 29 -4.74 -10.42 -8.55
C ALA A 29 -4.90 -9.95 -10.01
N TYR A 30 -3.89 -10.17 -10.85
CA TYR A 30 -3.94 -9.79 -12.26
C TYR A 30 -4.94 -10.63 -13.07
N GLN A 31 -5.08 -11.92 -12.77
CA GLN A 31 -6.14 -12.75 -13.35
C GLN A 31 -7.54 -12.24 -12.98
N ALA A 32 -7.70 -11.75 -11.75
CA ALA A 32 -8.92 -11.08 -11.29
C ALA A 32 -9.08 -9.64 -11.82
N ARG A 33 -8.17 -9.17 -12.69
CA ARG A 33 -8.13 -7.79 -13.24
C ARG A 33 -7.97 -6.71 -12.17
N ILE A 34 -7.18 -7.04 -11.14
CA ILE A 34 -6.76 -6.13 -10.09
C ILE A 34 -5.25 -5.95 -10.23
N ASN A 35 -4.88 -4.86 -10.87
CA ASN A 35 -3.50 -4.50 -11.19
C ASN A 35 -2.81 -3.91 -9.96
N ILE A 36 -2.51 -4.75 -8.96
CA ILE A 36 -1.69 -4.34 -7.82
C ILE A 36 -0.29 -3.90 -8.31
N PRO A 37 0.42 -3.03 -7.56
CA PRO A 37 1.74 -2.57 -7.98
C PRO A 37 2.70 -3.76 -8.16
N PHE A 38 3.42 -3.82 -9.27
CA PHE A 38 4.65 -4.59 -9.44
C PHE A 38 5.42 -4.03 -10.64
N ASP A 39 6.71 -4.37 -10.76
CA ASP A 39 7.51 -4.08 -11.96
C ASP A 39 8.22 -5.34 -12.49
N CYS A 40 9.24 -5.83 -11.77
CA CYS A 40 10.09 -6.92 -12.27
C CYS A 40 9.49 -8.33 -12.23
N ARG A 41 8.50 -8.58 -11.35
CA ARG A 41 7.95 -9.91 -11.00
C ARG A 41 8.98 -10.97 -10.54
N ASP A 42 10.17 -10.57 -10.12
CA ASP A 42 11.29 -11.48 -9.82
C ASP A 42 11.95 -11.16 -8.47
N GLY A 43 11.18 -10.59 -7.53
CA GLY A 43 11.68 -10.30 -6.18
C GLY A 43 12.83 -9.28 -6.08
N ALA A 44 13.04 -8.46 -7.12
CA ALA A 44 14.20 -7.57 -7.22
C ALA A 44 13.90 -6.06 -7.06
N CYS A 45 12.72 -5.60 -7.50
CA CYS A 45 12.40 -4.17 -7.53
C CYS A 45 11.78 -3.61 -6.24
N GLY A 46 11.16 -4.45 -5.41
CA GLY A 46 10.41 -4.01 -4.22
C GLY A 46 9.06 -3.33 -4.52
N THR A 47 8.73 -2.98 -5.77
CA THR A 47 7.49 -2.26 -6.14
C THR A 47 6.20 -2.93 -5.67
N CYS A 48 6.18 -4.26 -5.59
CA CYS A 48 4.99 -4.99 -5.16
C CYS A 48 4.79 -5.05 -3.65
N LYS A 49 5.74 -4.55 -2.85
CA LYS A 49 5.74 -4.67 -1.40
C LYS A 49 4.38 -4.31 -0.81
N ALA A 50 3.87 -5.24 0.00
CA ALA A 50 2.59 -5.16 0.69
C ALA A 50 2.80 -5.58 2.14
N PHE A 51 1.86 -5.22 3.01
CA PHE A 51 1.86 -5.66 4.40
C PHE A 51 0.85 -6.81 4.56
N CYS A 52 1.28 -7.93 5.12
CA CYS A 52 0.39 -9.06 5.42
C CYS A 52 -0.17 -8.90 6.83
N GLU A 53 -1.43 -8.50 6.92
CA GLU A 53 -2.12 -8.28 8.20
C GLU A 53 -2.53 -9.60 8.86
N SER A 54 -2.85 -10.62 8.08
CA SER A 54 -3.18 -11.95 8.60
C SER A 54 -2.99 -13.05 7.57
N GLY A 55 -2.72 -14.26 8.07
CA GLY A 55 -2.62 -15.49 7.29
C GLY A 55 -1.18 -15.97 7.11
N ASP A 56 -1.04 -17.24 6.74
CA ASP A 56 0.25 -17.87 6.49
C ASP A 56 0.53 -17.97 4.99
N PHE A 57 1.78 -17.70 4.59
CA PHE A 57 2.21 -17.76 3.20
C PHE A 57 3.59 -18.40 3.06
N ASP A 58 3.96 -18.75 1.83
CA ASP A 58 5.34 -18.93 1.42
C ASP A 58 5.85 -17.61 0.84
N GLU A 59 7.05 -17.18 1.25
CA GLU A 59 7.60 -15.88 0.89
C GLU A 59 8.24 -15.84 -0.50
N GLY A 60 8.57 -17.02 -1.07
CA GLY A 60 9.25 -17.14 -2.35
C GLY A 60 10.72 -16.67 -2.30
N GLU A 61 11.30 -16.35 -3.46
CA GLU A 61 12.69 -15.91 -3.57
C GLU A 61 12.77 -14.41 -3.85
N TYR A 62 13.60 -13.69 -3.09
CA TYR A 62 13.82 -12.26 -3.28
C TYR A 62 15.20 -11.84 -2.80
N ILE A 63 15.63 -10.65 -3.22
CA ILE A 63 16.88 -10.03 -2.75
C ILE A 63 16.60 -8.99 -1.65
N ASP A 64 17.57 -8.79 -0.78
CA ASP A 64 17.51 -7.85 0.36
C ASP A 64 17.19 -6.40 -0.08
N ASP A 65 17.61 -6.00 -1.30
CA ASP A 65 17.28 -4.70 -1.87
C ASP A 65 15.76 -4.50 -2.06
N ALA A 66 15.01 -5.57 -2.34
CA ALA A 66 13.55 -5.54 -2.54
C ALA A 66 12.77 -5.61 -1.22
N LEU A 67 13.19 -6.49 -0.32
CA LEU A 67 12.60 -6.69 1.00
C LEU A 67 13.70 -7.16 1.97
N SER A 68 14.02 -6.34 2.98
CA SER A 68 15.06 -6.70 3.94
C SER A 68 14.55 -7.65 5.02
N GLU A 69 15.43 -8.40 5.69
CA GLU A 69 15.06 -9.34 6.76
C GLU A 69 14.18 -8.70 7.85
N ASP A 70 14.51 -7.47 8.28
CA ASP A 70 13.74 -6.75 9.29
C ASP A 70 12.31 -6.42 8.81
N GLU A 71 12.12 -6.10 7.52
CA GLU A 71 10.79 -5.81 6.98
C GLU A 71 9.93 -7.06 6.89
N ALA A 72 10.54 -8.18 6.45
CA ALA A 72 9.88 -9.46 6.44
C ALA A 72 9.44 -9.87 7.86
N ALA A 73 10.31 -9.65 8.86
CA ALA A 73 9.99 -9.88 10.26
C ALA A 73 8.86 -8.97 10.79
N ASP A 74 8.77 -7.74 10.28
CA ASP A 74 7.70 -6.80 10.59
C ASP A 74 6.37 -7.11 9.86
N GLY A 75 6.32 -8.14 9.00
CA GLY A 75 5.09 -8.59 8.32
C GLY A 75 4.93 -8.09 6.89
N TYR A 76 5.94 -7.44 6.31
CA TYR A 76 5.94 -7.10 4.89
C TYR A 76 6.23 -8.33 4.02
N CYS A 77 5.67 -8.32 2.81
CA CYS A 77 5.78 -9.42 1.85
C CYS A 77 5.86 -8.88 0.42
N LEU A 78 6.25 -9.75 -0.52
CA LEU A 78 6.28 -9.46 -1.95
C LEU A 78 5.22 -10.31 -2.68
N PRO A 79 4.01 -9.78 -2.97
CA PRO A 79 2.96 -10.43 -3.75
C PRO A 79 3.40 -11.13 -5.03
N CYS A 80 4.45 -10.65 -5.70
CA CYS A 80 4.97 -11.28 -6.91
C CYS A 80 5.78 -12.57 -6.69
N GLN A 81 6.12 -12.88 -5.45
CA GLN A 81 6.87 -14.08 -5.04
C GLN A 81 6.07 -14.93 -4.04
N MET A 82 5.14 -14.30 -3.30
CA MET A 82 4.42 -14.98 -2.25
C MET A 82 3.31 -15.91 -2.78
N THR A 83 3.15 -17.07 -2.15
CA THR A 83 2.04 -18.01 -2.40
C THR A 83 1.27 -18.31 -1.10
N PRO A 84 -0.07 -18.35 -1.10
CA PRO A 84 -0.85 -18.52 0.13
C PRO A 84 -0.81 -19.95 0.67
N LYS A 85 -0.67 -20.11 1.99
CA LYS A 85 -0.89 -21.38 2.72
C LYS A 85 -2.25 -21.40 3.44
N THR A 86 -2.80 -20.22 3.72
CA THR A 86 -4.17 -20.00 4.21
C THR A 86 -4.80 -18.82 3.48
N ASP A 87 -6.05 -18.50 3.80
CA ASP A 87 -6.64 -17.19 3.47
C ASP A 87 -5.75 -16.05 4.01
N LEU A 88 -5.63 -14.98 3.23
CA LEU A 88 -4.73 -13.84 3.51
C LEU A 88 -5.49 -12.52 3.56
N ILE A 89 -4.98 -11.57 4.34
CA ILE A 89 -5.36 -10.15 4.27
C ILE A 89 -4.09 -9.33 4.01
N LEU A 90 -4.05 -8.66 2.87
CA LEU A 90 -2.92 -7.83 2.44
C LEU A 90 -3.33 -6.37 2.31
N GLN A 91 -2.51 -5.47 2.87
CA GLN A 91 -2.60 -4.04 2.60
C GLN A 91 -1.72 -3.71 1.39
N ILE A 92 -2.38 -3.21 0.33
CA ILE A 92 -1.76 -2.90 -0.95
C ILE A 92 -1.56 -1.39 -1.04
N ALA A 93 -0.30 -0.98 -1.21
CA ALA A 93 0.11 0.41 -1.36
C ALA A 93 -0.25 0.99 -2.75
N THR A 94 -1.55 1.10 -3.03
CA THR A 94 -2.16 1.83 -4.15
C THR A 94 -3.65 2.08 -3.86
N THR A 95 -4.33 2.84 -4.72
CA THR A 95 -5.79 3.00 -4.65
C THR A 95 -6.49 1.93 -5.49
N SER A 96 -7.70 1.54 -5.08
CA SER A 96 -8.51 0.60 -5.85
C SER A 96 -8.84 1.11 -7.26
N VAL A 97 -8.87 2.43 -7.46
CA VAL A 97 -9.10 3.06 -8.77
C VAL A 97 -7.93 2.79 -9.71
N LEU A 98 -6.69 2.97 -9.25
CA LEU A 98 -5.50 2.70 -10.08
C LEU A 98 -5.26 1.22 -10.28
N ALA A 99 -5.59 0.40 -9.28
CA ALA A 99 -5.57 -1.04 -9.44
C ALA A 99 -6.55 -1.53 -10.54
N LYS A 100 -7.58 -0.75 -10.91
CA LYS A 100 -8.45 -1.10 -12.04
C LYS A 100 -7.87 -0.72 -13.40
N THR A 101 -7.14 0.38 -13.50
CA THR A 101 -6.62 0.88 -14.79
C THR A 101 -5.28 0.23 -15.16
N GLY A 102 -4.43 -0.02 -14.16
CA GLY A 102 -3.08 -0.58 -14.36
C GLY A 102 -2.14 0.36 -15.14
N ALA A 103 -0.95 -0.16 -15.45
CA ALA A 103 0.03 0.52 -16.29
C ALA A 103 -0.36 0.41 -17.78
N ALA A 104 -0.09 1.48 -18.53
CA ALA A 104 -0.26 1.54 -19.97
C ALA A 104 1.03 2.02 -20.65
N THR A 105 1.16 1.70 -21.95
CA THR A 105 2.27 2.16 -22.77
C THR A 105 1.87 3.40 -23.56
N PHE A 106 2.76 4.39 -23.55
CA PHE A 106 2.60 5.68 -24.19
C PHE A 106 3.81 5.94 -25.08
N ASP A 107 3.54 6.38 -26.30
CA ASP A 107 4.56 7.01 -27.14
C ASP A 107 4.57 8.52 -26.84
N GLY A 108 5.77 9.07 -26.77
CA GLY A 108 6.01 10.47 -26.48
C GLY A 108 7.14 11.06 -27.30
N GLU A 109 7.19 12.39 -27.32
CA GLU A 109 8.21 13.17 -27.98
C GLU A 109 9.01 13.98 -26.97
N LEU A 110 10.33 13.85 -27.02
CA LEU A 110 11.25 14.61 -26.18
C LEU A 110 11.18 16.09 -26.55
N LYS A 111 10.68 16.94 -25.66
CA LYS A 111 10.51 18.39 -25.90
C LYS A 111 11.66 19.22 -25.36
N GLU A 112 12.26 18.78 -24.26
CA GLU A 112 13.36 19.50 -23.63
C GLU A 112 14.37 18.53 -23.01
N ILE A 113 15.64 18.94 -23.08
CA ILE A 113 16.75 18.31 -22.36
C ILE A 113 17.47 19.45 -21.64
N ASN A 114 17.41 19.45 -20.31
CA ASN A 114 18.09 20.41 -19.46
C ASN A 114 19.29 19.76 -18.77
N HIS A 115 20.50 20.22 -19.09
CA HIS A 115 21.72 19.75 -18.44
C HIS A 115 22.02 20.63 -17.22
N TYR A 116 21.49 20.28 -16.05
CA TYR A 116 21.75 21.02 -14.81
C TYR A 116 23.23 20.96 -14.41
N SER A 117 23.86 19.80 -14.61
CA SER A 117 25.28 19.57 -14.36
C SER A 117 25.77 18.34 -15.11
N ASP A 118 27.07 18.02 -14.99
CA ASP A 118 27.66 16.81 -15.58
C ASP A 118 27.08 15.51 -14.98
N SER A 119 26.43 15.60 -13.81
CA SER A 119 25.87 14.47 -13.08
C SER A 119 24.35 14.38 -13.15
N THR A 120 23.66 15.42 -13.63
CA THR A 120 22.19 15.52 -13.54
C THR A 120 21.56 16.16 -14.78
N ILE A 121 20.55 15.49 -15.33
CA ILE A 121 19.79 15.91 -16.51
C ILE A 121 18.30 15.93 -16.19
N GLY A 122 17.58 16.96 -16.63
CA GLY A 122 16.13 16.97 -16.72
C GLY A 122 15.67 16.70 -18.14
N ILE A 123 14.56 15.99 -18.30
CA ILE A 123 13.90 15.84 -19.60
C ILE A 123 12.41 16.12 -19.47
N GLU A 124 11.83 16.65 -20.55
CA GLU A 124 10.39 16.86 -20.69
C GLU A 124 9.87 16.12 -21.91
N ILE A 125 8.78 15.37 -21.75
CA ILE A 125 8.19 14.53 -22.79
C ILE A 125 6.70 14.85 -22.95
N GLU A 126 6.29 15.16 -24.18
CA GLU A 126 4.88 15.27 -24.56
C GLU A 126 4.36 13.89 -24.94
N LEU A 127 3.32 13.39 -24.25
CA LEU A 127 2.72 12.08 -24.53
C LEU A 127 1.54 12.21 -25.50
N GLU A 128 1.45 11.33 -26.51
CA GLU A 128 0.39 11.40 -27.53
C GLU A 128 -1.03 11.25 -26.95
N ASN A 129 -1.18 10.46 -25.88
CA ASN A 129 -2.45 10.25 -25.17
C ASN A 129 -2.36 10.67 -23.69
N ARG A 130 -1.73 11.82 -23.40
CA ARG A 130 -1.44 12.29 -22.04
C ARG A 130 -2.60 12.16 -21.05
N LYS A 131 -3.83 12.46 -21.46
CA LYS A 131 -5.04 12.42 -20.62
C LYS A 131 -5.40 11.02 -20.08
N ASP A 132 -4.90 9.97 -20.72
CA ASP A 132 -5.17 8.58 -20.32
C ASP A 132 -4.19 8.12 -19.21
N LEU A 133 -3.12 8.89 -18.97
CA LEU A 133 -2.19 8.68 -17.88
C LEU A 133 -2.69 9.34 -16.60
N ALA A 134 -3.22 8.53 -15.68
CA ALA A 134 -3.48 8.92 -14.29
C ALA A 134 -2.41 8.30 -13.40
N PHE A 135 -1.63 9.13 -12.68
CA PHE A 135 -0.59 8.68 -11.75
C PHE A 135 -0.71 9.42 -10.42
N LEU A 136 -0.17 8.85 -9.34
CA LEU A 136 -0.07 9.50 -8.02
C LEU A 136 1.29 10.17 -7.83
N PRO A 137 1.37 11.33 -7.16
CA PRO A 137 2.62 12.07 -7.03
C PRO A 137 3.62 11.25 -6.21
N GLY A 138 4.71 10.85 -6.85
CA GLY A 138 5.70 9.92 -6.30
C GLY A 138 5.98 8.72 -7.22
N GLN A 139 5.02 8.35 -8.06
CA GLN A 139 5.14 7.25 -9.01
C GLN A 139 6.15 7.53 -10.13
N TYR A 140 6.44 6.49 -10.90
CA TYR A 140 7.42 6.51 -11.99
C TYR A 140 6.90 5.88 -13.28
N MET A 141 7.68 6.04 -14.35
CA MET A 141 7.52 5.29 -15.61
C MET A 141 8.81 4.57 -15.97
N ASN A 142 8.66 3.44 -16.65
CA ASN A 142 9.74 2.76 -17.33
C ASN A 142 9.89 3.33 -18.74
N ILE A 143 11.01 3.99 -19.02
CA ILE A 143 11.33 4.54 -20.34
C ILE A 143 12.19 3.52 -21.09
N GLN A 144 11.76 3.11 -22.27
CA GLN A 144 12.55 2.25 -23.14
C GLN A 144 13.79 3.00 -23.62
N VAL A 145 14.96 2.37 -23.47
CA VAL A 145 16.23 2.89 -23.97
C VAL A 145 16.24 2.76 -25.49
N PRO A 146 16.34 3.88 -26.24
CA PRO A 146 16.30 3.84 -27.69
C PRO A 146 17.34 2.90 -28.30
N GLY A 147 16.90 2.07 -29.24
CA GLY A 147 17.76 1.07 -29.89
C GLY A 147 18.01 -0.20 -29.07
N SER A 148 17.28 -0.42 -27.97
CA SER A 148 17.34 -1.67 -27.20
C SER A 148 15.98 -2.06 -26.62
N ASP A 149 15.87 -3.30 -26.14
CA ASP A 149 14.69 -3.79 -25.40
C ASP A 149 14.76 -3.48 -23.89
N GLN A 150 15.82 -2.80 -23.44
CA GLN A 150 15.96 -2.44 -22.03
C GLN A 150 15.14 -1.20 -21.68
N THR A 151 14.62 -1.18 -20.46
CA THR A 151 13.93 -0.03 -19.88
C THR A 151 14.70 0.52 -18.67
N ARG A 152 14.44 1.78 -18.31
CA ARG A 152 14.92 2.38 -17.05
C ARG A 152 13.78 3.14 -16.38
N SER A 153 13.67 2.96 -15.07
CA SER A 153 12.65 3.57 -14.23
C SER A 153 13.04 5.01 -13.88
N TYR A 154 12.13 5.96 -14.11
CA TYR A 154 12.30 7.36 -13.75
C TYR A 154 11.02 7.92 -13.14
N SER A 155 11.12 8.44 -11.92
CA SER A 155 10.01 9.08 -11.21
C SER A 155 9.60 10.40 -11.85
N PHE A 156 8.31 10.67 -11.87
CA PHE A 156 7.81 11.96 -12.32
C PHE A 156 8.33 13.08 -11.42
N SER A 157 8.76 14.19 -12.03
CA SER A 157 9.05 15.46 -11.35
C SER A 157 8.04 16.57 -11.71
N SER A 158 7.08 16.28 -12.58
CA SER A 158 5.98 17.17 -12.97
C SER A 158 4.72 16.96 -12.12
N ALA A 159 3.78 17.90 -12.18
CA ALA A 159 2.46 17.73 -11.59
C ALA A 159 1.61 16.69 -12.36
N GLN A 160 0.59 16.15 -11.68
CA GLN A 160 -0.33 15.16 -12.25
C GLN A 160 -1.12 15.66 -13.45
N ASP A 161 -1.35 16.96 -13.55
CA ASP A 161 -2.15 17.63 -14.57
C ASP A 161 -1.29 18.39 -15.60
N SER A 162 0.04 18.31 -15.51
CA SER A 162 0.93 18.93 -16.49
C SER A 162 0.74 18.33 -17.89
N ASP A 163 0.72 19.22 -18.90
CA ASP A 163 0.62 18.86 -20.32
C ASP A 163 1.75 17.90 -20.74
N ASN A 164 2.96 18.16 -20.24
CA ASN A 164 4.13 17.31 -20.45
C ASN A 164 4.58 16.66 -19.13
N VAL A 165 5.10 15.44 -19.24
CA VAL A 165 5.70 14.74 -18.09
C VAL A 165 7.19 15.09 -18.01
N GLN A 166 7.68 15.30 -16.79
CA GLN A 166 9.09 15.65 -16.55
C GLN A 166 9.77 14.59 -15.69
N PHE A 167 11.07 14.41 -15.91
CA PHE A 167 11.91 13.48 -15.17
C PHE A 167 13.24 14.13 -14.83
N LEU A 168 13.79 13.79 -13.66
CA LEU A 168 15.12 14.21 -13.22
C LEU A 168 16.02 12.97 -13.08
N ILE A 169 17.13 12.97 -13.82
CA ILE A 169 17.92 11.77 -14.13
C ILE A 169 19.37 11.98 -13.71
N LYS A 170 19.87 11.07 -12.88
CA LYS A 170 21.30 11.00 -12.54
C LYS A 170 22.07 10.39 -13.71
N VAL A 171 23.08 11.09 -14.18
CA VAL A 171 24.01 10.59 -15.20
C VAL A 171 24.87 9.50 -14.58
N THR A 172 24.67 8.28 -15.06
CA THR A 172 25.48 7.11 -14.69
C THR A 172 26.50 6.85 -15.80
N PRO A 173 27.81 6.92 -15.53
CA PRO A 173 28.83 6.59 -16.53
C PRO A 173 28.64 5.19 -17.09
N GLY A 174 28.57 5.07 -18.42
CA GLY A 174 28.34 3.79 -19.12
C GLY A 174 26.90 3.24 -19.02
N GLY A 175 25.97 3.96 -18.38
CA GLY A 175 24.56 3.60 -18.36
C GLY A 175 23.91 3.82 -19.73
N LEU A 176 23.15 2.85 -20.23
CA LEU A 176 22.62 2.91 -21.60
C LEU A 176 21.72 4.12 -21.85
N MET A 177 20.74 4.37 -20.96
CA MET A 177 19.87 5.53 -21.09
C MET A 177 20.64 6.84 -20.95
N THR A 178 21.53 6.93 -19.97
CA THR A 178 22.25 8.17 -19.69
C THR A 178 23.23 8.49 -20.81
N THR A 179 23.90 7.49 -21.40
CA THR A 179 24.70 7.65 -22.63
C THR A 179 23.85 8.13 -23.80
N TYR A 180 22.65 7.57 -24.01
CA TYR A 180 21.74 8.07 -25.03
C TYR A 180 21.39 9.55 -24.78
N LEU A 181 20.97 9.90 -23.57
CA LEU A 181 20.57 11.27 -23.20
C LEU A 181 21.72 12.27 -23.30
N THR A 182 22.95 11.89 -22.96
CA THR A 182 24.10 12.80 -22.98
C THR A 182 24.76 12.95 -24.35
N GLU A 183 24.71 11.92 -25.21
CA GLU A 183 25.53 11.88 -26.43
C GLU A 183 24.71 11.90 -27.73
N GLN A 184 23.45 11.44 -27.69
CA GLN A 184 22.69 11.12 -28.91
C GLN A 184 21.35 11.84 -28.98
N ALA A 185 20.66 11.97 -27.84
CA ALA A 185 19.29 12.47 -27.75
C ALA A 185 19.16 13.90 -28.30
N LYS A 186 18.04 14.15 -28.98
CA LYS A 186 17.66 15.45 -29.52
C LYS A 186 16.19 15.70 -29.24
N VAL A 187 15.86 16.98 -29.06
CA VAL A 187 14.46 17.42 -29.07
C VAL A 187 13.79 16.96 -30.37
N GLY A 188 12.62 16.34 -30.24
CA GLY A 188 11.86 15.69 -31.31
C GLY A 188 12.03 14.17 -31.37
N ASP A 189 12.98 13.58 -30.63
CA ASP A 189 13.14 12.13 -30.58
C ASP A 189 11.92 11.47 -29.94
N LYS A 190 11.55 10.29 -30.46
CA LYS A 190 10.43 9.50 -29.95
C LYS A 190 10.91 8.54 -28.86
N LEU A 191 10.17 8.49 -27.77
CA LEU A 191 10.41 7.63 -26.62
C LEU A 191 9.13 6.86 -26.30
N THR A 192 9.28 5.59 -25.91
CA THR A 192 8.18 4.75 -25.45
C THR A 192 8.30 4.58 -23.94
N LEU A 193 7.20 4.84 -23.22
CA LEU A 193 7.13 4.84 -21.76
C LEU A 193 6.01 3.93 -21.29
N THR A 194 6.24 3.14 -20.25
CA THR A 194 5.22 2.28 -19.63
C THR A 194 5.02 2.67 -18.17
N GLY A 195 3.77 2.91 -17.76
CA GLY A 195 3.44 3.32 -16.40
C GLY A 195 1.98 3.78 -16.21
N PRO A 196 1.63 4.32 -15.03
CA PRO A 196 2.55 4.55 -13.92
C PRO A 196 2.84 3.27 -13.13
N MET A 197 3.93 3.28 -12.38
CA MET A 197 4.36 2.24 -11.46
C MET A 197 4.82 2.87 -10.14
N GLY A 198 4.97 2.05 -9.10
CA GLY A 198 5.45 2.50 -7.79
C GLY A 198 4.34 2.57 -6.74
N SER A 199 4.71 2.16 -5.53
CA SER A 199 3.92 2.26 -4.28
C SER A 199 4.27 3.50 -3.46
N PHE A 200 5.39 4.16 -3.79
CA PHE A 200 5.78 5.46 -3.22
C PHE A 200 4.95 6.58 -3.84
N PHE A 201 4.00 7.11 -3.06
CA PHE A 201 3.22 8.28 -3.45
C PHE A 201 2.63 9.00 -2.23
N LEU A 202 2.29 10.28 -2.40
CA LEU A 202 1.66 11.10 -1.37
C LEU A 202 0.32 10.50 -0.89
N ARG A 203 0.24 10.15 0.39
CA ARG A 203 -1.02 9.85 1.09
C ARG A 203 -1.75 11.14 1.49
N GLU A 204 -2.97 11.02 2.01
CA GLU A 204 -3.76 12.19 2.42
C GLU A 204 -3.01 13.00 3.50
N PRO A 205 -2.75 14.30 3.29
CA PRO A 205 -1.88 15.09 4.15
C PRO A 205 -2.59 15.58 5.42
N VAL A 206 -2.89 14.65 6.33
CA VAL A 206 -3.60 14.92 7.60
C VAL A 206 -2.66 15.18 8.79
N ARG A 207 -1.35 15.02 8.57
CA ARG A 207 -0.27 15.17 9.57
C ARG A 207 0.90 15.96 8.99
N PRO A 208 1.78 16.55 9.84
CA PRO A 208 3.08 17.07 9.41
C PRO A 208 3.84 16.12 8.48
N ILE A 209 4.48 16.65 7.44
CA ILE A 209 5.19 15.86 6.43
C ILE A 209 6.68 16.17 6.44
N LEU A 210 7.50 15.13 6.58
CA LEU A 210 8.95 15.20 6.40
C LEU A 210 9.35 14.52 5.09
N LEU A 211 9.86 15.31 4.15
CA LEU A 211 10.37 14.88 2.86
C LEU A 211 11.88 14.73 2.92
N LEU A 212 12.42 13.61 2.43
CA LEU A 212 13.85 13.34 2.39
C LEU A 212 14.24 12.95 0.96
N ALA A 213 15.20 13.68 0.39
CA ALA A 213 15.63 13.48 -0.99
C ALA A 213 17.14 13.27 -1.08
N GLY A 214 17.58 12.25 -1.83
CA GLY A 214 18.98 12.00 -2.16
C GLY A 214 19.28 12.18 -3.64
N GLY A 215 20.00 13.24 -4.02
CA GLY A 215 20.34 13.53 -5.43
C GLY A 215 19.08 13.65 -6.30
N THR A 216 18.94 12.80 -7.31
CA THR A 216 17.73 12.79 -8.17
C THR A 216 16.51 12.15 -7.53
N GLY A 217 16.63 11.60 -6.31
CA GLY A 217 15.47 11.28 -5.47
C GLY A 217 14.60 12.50 -5.14
N LEU A 218 15.05 13.71 -5.51
CA LEU A 218 14.23 14.91 -5.54
C LEU A 218 13.06 14.82 -6.54
N ALA A 219 13.16 14.02 -7.60
CA ALA A 219 12.13 13.93 -8.64
C ALA A 219 10.71 13.67 -8.11
N PRO A 220 10.45 12.54 -7.41
CA PRO A 220 9.11 12.28 -6.88
C PRO A 220 8.70 13.31 -5.81
N ILE A 221 9.65 13.84 -5.06
CA ILE A 221 9.40 14.89 -4.06
C ILE A 221 8.87 16.18 -4.70
N LEU A 222 9.37 16.56 -5.88
CA LEU A 222 8.83 17.69 -6.64
C LEU A 222 7.39 17.43 -7.09
N ALA A 223 7.06 16.23 -7.55
CA ALA A 223 5.69 15.88 -7.90
C ALA A 223 4.75 15.96 -6.67
N ILE A 224 5.21 15.51 -5.50
CA ILE A 224 4.49 15.63 -4.23
C ILE A 224 4.26 17.11 -3.86
N LEU A 225 5.31 17.93 -3.88
CA LEU A 225 5.21 19.36 -3.59
C LEU A 225 4.29 20.09 -4.57
N GLU A 226 4.30 19.73 -5.86
CA GLU A 226 3.37 20.26 -6.85
C GLU A 226 1.91 20.00 -6.47
N LYS A 227 1.58 18.77 -6.05
CA LYS A 227 0.23 18.40 -5.61
C LYS A 227 -0.17 19.18 -4.36
N LEU A 228 0.69 19.20 -3.35
CA LEU A 228 0.45 19.92 -2.08
C LEU A 228 0.26 21.41 -2.32
N SER A 229 1.03 22.01 -3.24
CA SER A 229 0.95 23.43 -3.56
C SER A 229 -0.38 23.90 -4.18
N ARG A 230 -1.22 22.96 -4.62
CA ARG A 230 -2.53 23.21 -5.21
C ARG A 230 -3.67 22.93 -4.22
N ASP A 231 -3.38 22.43 -3.04
CA ASP A 231 -4.39 22.13 -2.02
C ASP A 231 -4.63 23.36 -1.14
N GLU A 232 -5.78 24.02 -1.36
CA GLU A 232 -6.19 25.20 -0.60
C GLU A 232 -6.57 24.90 0.86
N LEU A 233 -6.77 23.63 1.21
CA LEU A 233 -7.15 23.19 2.56
C LEU A 233 -5.96 22.65 3.37
N LEU A 234 -4.76 22.65 2.79
CA LEU A 234 -3.55 22.15 3.43
C LEU A 234 -3.19 23.01 4.67
N ASP A 235 -3.24 22.39 5.85
CA ASP A 235 -2.99 23.05 7.14
C ASP A 235 -1.98 22.27 7.99
N VAL A 236 -0.99 21.65 7.33
CA VAL A 236 0.10 20.90 7.99
C VAL A 236 1.46 21.42 7.53
N PRO A 237 2.46 21.48 8.42
CA PRO A 237 3.80 21.91 8.05
C PRO A 237 4.50 20.84 7.21
N ILE A 238 5.28 21.29 6.23
CA ILE A 238 6.07 20.43 5.35
C ILE A 238 7.54 20.84 5.45
N ARG A 239 8.42 19.87 5.67
CA ARG A 239 9.86 20.10 5.77
C ARG A 239 10.61 19.17 4.83
N LEU A 240 11.62 19.68 4.15
CA LEU A 240 12.48 18.89 3.26
C LEU A 240 13.94 18.91 3.71
N VAL A 241 14.57 17.73 3.77
CA VAL A 241 16.02 17.60 3.82
C VAL A 241 16.54 17.03 2.50
N TYR A 242 17.25 17.87 1.74
CA TYR A 242 17.78 17.53 0.43
C TYR A 242 19.29 17.26 0.49
N GLY A 243 19.65 15.98 0.47
CA GLY A 243 21.04 15.51 0.46
C GLY A 243 21.61 15.34 -0.94
N ALA A 244 22.87 15.73 -1.14
CA ALA A 244 23.62 15.41 -2.35
C ALA A 244 25.12 15.21 -2.05
N ASN A 245 25.89 14.74 -3.04
CA ASN A 245 27.32 14.56 -2.86
C ASN A 245 28.04 15.89 -2.98
N PHE A 246 27.87 16.56 -4.11
CA PHE A 246 28.53 17.82 -4.44
C PHE A 246 27.53 18.95 -4.67
N THR A 247 28.01 20.19 -4.62
CA THR A 247 27.16 21.37 -4.83
C THR A 247 26.45 21.37 -6.20
N HIS A 248 27.09 20.85 -7.24
CA HIS A 248 26.50 20.78 -8.59
C HIS A 248 25.41 19.70 -8.74
N ASP A 249 25.24 18.85 -7.72
CA ASP A 249 24.16 17.87 -7.67
C ASP A 249 22.88 18.47 -7.03
N LEU A 250 22.97 19.66 -6.41
CA LEU A 250 21.82 20.38 -5.88
C LEU A 250 21.14 21.16 -7.00
N VAL A 251 20.08 20.60 -7.54
CA VAL A 251 19.32 21.14 -8.67
C VAL A 251 17.92 21.56 -8.24
N GLU A 252 17.18 22.26 -9.11
CA GLU A 252 15.79 22.68 -8.85
C GLU A 252 15.58 23.57 -7.62
N LEU A 253 16.64 24.22 -7.10
CA LEU A 253 16.56 25.07 -5.91
C LEU A 253 15.60 26.25 -6.06
N ASP A 254 15.57 26.89 -7.24
CA ASP A 254 14.64 27.98 -7.54
C ASP A 254 13.17 27.51 -7.49
N ARG A 255 12.92 26.26 -7.93
CA ARG A 255 11.58 25.66 -7.86
C ARG A 255 11.19 25.31 -6.42
N LEU A 256 12.14 24.84 -5.62
CA LEU A 256 11.94 24.63 -4.18
C LEU A 256 11.65 25.94 -3.45
N ASP A 257 12.39 27.01 -3.74
CA ASP A 257 12.15 28.32 -3.13
C ASP A 257 10.77 28.86 -3.50
N ALA A 258 10.27 28.61 -4.71
CA ALA A 258 8.93 29.01 -5.13
C ALA A 258 7.78 28.31 -4.35
N PHE A 259 8.02 27.16 -3.72
CA PHE A 259 7.01 26.50 -2.87
C PHE A 259 6.86 27.17 -1.50
N LYS A 260 7.88 27.88 -1.01
CA LYS A 260 7.84 28.60 0.28
C LYS A 260 6.77 29.69 0.32
N ASP A 261 6.43 30.24 -0.84
CA ASP A 261 5.40 31.27 -0.97
C ASP A 261 3.97 30.69 -1.06
N LYS A 262 3.81 29.36 -1.15
CA LYS A 262 2.51 28.72 -1.41
C LYS A 262 1.87 28.07 -0.19
N PHE A 263 2.67 27.50 0.73
CA PHE A 263 2.22 26.82 1.94
C PHE A 263 3.34 26.82 2.99
N ASP A 264 3.09 26.31 4.21
CA ASP A 264 4.11 26.19 5.26
C ASP A 264 5.17 25.14 4.85
N PHE A 265 6.14 25.60 4.08
CA PHE A 265 7.23 24.80 3.55
C PHE A 265 8.57 25.46 3.82
N ASP A 266 9.52 24.67 4.31
CA ASP A 266 10.93 25.03 4.26
C ASP A 266 11.81 23.81 4.01
N TYR A 267 13.03 24.06 3.56
CA TYR A 267 13.98 23.00 3.28
C TYR A 267 15.41 23.37 3.63
N ILE A 268 16.21 22.34 3.93
CA ILE A 268 17.65 22.45 4.06
C ILE A 268 18.34 21.53 3.07
N THR A 269 19.52 21.95 2.62
CA THR A 269 20.43 21.13 1.82
C THR A 269 21.54 20.56 2.68
N VAL A 270 22.03 19.38 2.34
CA VAL A 270 23.14 18.71 3.03
C VAL A 270 24.11 18.15 1.98
N LEU A 271 25.40 18.41 2.14
CA LEU A 271 26.43 17.87 1.24
C LEU A 271 27.34 16.86 1.94
N SER A 272 27.53 15.69 1.31
CA SER A 272 28.38 14.63 1.85
C SER A 272 29.88 14.82 1.56
N ASP A 273 30.22 15.65 0.56
CA ASP A 273 31.60 16.02 0.29
C ASP A 273 32.25 16.67 1.51
N LYS A 274 33.43 16.15 1.91
CA LYS A 274 34.17 16.63 3.08
C LYS A 274 34.87 17.96 2.81
N ASP A 275 35.19 18.22 1.55
CA ASP A 275 35.96 19.38 1.13
C ASP A 275 35.07 20.59 0.79
N THR A 276 33.74 20.43 0.85
CA THR A 276 32.78 21.51 0.61
C THR A 276 32.85 22.61 1.67
N GLU A 277 32.55 23.85 1.29
CA GLU A 277 32.32 24.97 2.23
C GLU A 277 30.87 25.10 2.69
N HIS A 278 29.98 24.20 2.24
CA HIS A 278 28.56 24.22 2.57
C HIS A 278 28.31 24.16 4.08
N PRO A 279 27.37 24.94 4.63
CA PRO A 279 27.16 25.07 6.08
C PRO A 279 26.73 23.76 6.75
N ARG A 280 25.98 22.91 6.04
CA ARG A 280 25.52 21.60 6.50
C ARG A 280 26.26 20.50 5.74
N LYS A 281 27.09 19.74 6.45
CA LYS A 281 27.94 18.68 5.89
C LYS A 281 27.56 17.32 6.43
N GLY A 282 27.93 16.26 5.72
CA GLY A 282 27.69 14.88 6.12
C GLY A 282 26.46 14.29 5.44
N PHE A 283 25.68 13.50 6.17
CA PHE A 283 24.55 12.75 5.63
C PHE A 283 23.24 13.19 6.28
N VAL A 284 22.13 13.00 5.55
CA VAL A 284 20.78 13.43 5.94
C VAL A 284 20.40 13.10 7.39
N PRO A 285 20.61 11.87 7.92
CA PRO A 285 20.21 11.55 9.29
C PRO A 285 20.80 12.46 10.36
N ALA A 286 22.01 12.99 10.16
CA ALA A 286 22.65 13.89 11.12
C ALA A 286 22.01 15.28 11.21
N HIS A 287 21.08 15.60 10.32
CA HIS A 287 20.38 16.88 10.26
C HIS A 287 18.87 16.75 10.55
N LEU A 288 18.39 15.54 10.88
CA LEU A 288 17.02 15.29 11.35
C LEU A 288 16.90 15.69 12.82
N THR A 289 16.89 16.99 13.06
CA THR A 289 16.88 17.59 14.41
C THR A 289 15.96 18.80 14.45
N GLY A 290 15.38 19.10 15.61
CA GLY A 290 14.53 20.29 15.78
C GLY A 290 13.28 20.19 14.91
N GLU A 291 13.02 21.17 14.04
CA GLU A 291 11.84 21.14 13.16
C GLU A 291 11.91 20.07 12.04
N TYR A 292 13.07 19.43 11.87
CA TYR A 292 13.28 18.34 10.91
C TYR A 292 13.33 16.96 11.60
N GLU A 293 13.11 16.90 12.91
CA GLU A 293 13.10 15.64 13.67
C GLU A 293 11.69 15.03 13.58
N PRO A 294 11.54 13.82 13.01
CA PRO A 294 10.23 13.18 12.92
C PRO A 294 9.82 12.57 14.26
N ASP A 295 8.52 12.51 14.50
CA ASP A 295 7.89 11.83 15.63
C ASP A 295 6.71 10.96 15.16
N GLU A 296 5.97 10.37 16.10
CA GLU A 296 4.81 9.51 15.84
C GLU A 296 3.67 10.19 15.06
N ASP A 297 3.61 11.52 15.06
CA ASP A 297 2.62 12.33 14.33
C ASP A 297 3.16 12.84 12.98
N THR A 298 4.37 12.43 12.55
CA THR A 298 4.99 12.88 11.31
C THR A 298 4.96 11.79 10.24
N ASP A 299 4.40 12.11 9.07
CA ASP A 299 4.49 11.23 7.89
C ASP A 299 5.82 11.46 7.17
N VAL A 300 6.64 10.42 7.04
CA VAL A 300 7.97 10.53 6.45
C VAL A 300 8.01 9.92 5.05
N TYR A 301 8.48 10.69 4.06
CA TYR A 301 8.66 10.25 2.68
C TYR A 301 10.12 10.37 2.26
N LEU A 302 10.74 9.26 1.87
CA LEU A 302 12.15 9.21 1.53
C LEU A 302 12.39 8.63 0.13
N CYS A 303 13.05 9.38 -0.75
CA CYS A 303 13.52 8.85 -2.02
C CYS A 303 15.00 9.13 -2.24
N GLY A 304 15.76 8.10 -2.61
CA GLY A 304 17.18 8.25 -2.87
C GLY A 304 17.93 6.93 -3.13
N PRO A 305 19.27 6.97 -3.09
CA PRO A 305 20.08 5.77 -3.26
C PRO A 305 19.93 4.82 -2.05
N PRO A 306 20.01 3.49 -2.23
CA PRO A 306 19.81 2.51 -1.16
C PRO A 306 20.58 2.79 0.14
N PRO A 307 21.88 3.19 0.12
CA PRO A 307 22.61 3.50 1.34
C PRO A 307 22.01 4.66 2.16
N MET A 308 21.36 5.63 1.52
CA MET A 308 20.68 6.71 2.22
C MET A 308 19.39 6.21 2.86
N VAL A 309 18.63 5.36 2.15
CA VAL A 309 17.41 4.76 2.65
C VAL A 309 17.69 3.95 3.92
N GLU A 310 18.67 3.07 3.88
CA GLU A 310 19.04 2.26 5.06
C GLU A 310 19.56 3.10 6.22
N ALA A 311 20.35 4.15 5.95
CA ALA A 311 20.84 5.02 7.01
C ALA A 311 19.72 5.79 7.73
N VAL A 312 18.68 6.22 7.00
CA VAL A 312 17.50 6.86 7.60
C VAL A 312 16.66 5.82 8.36
N ARG A 313 16.42 4.63 7.79
CA ARG A 313 15.70 3.54 8.48
C ARG A 313 16.34 3.21 9.83
N GLN A 314 17.66 3.03 9.83
CA GLN A 314 18.39 2.77 11.06
C GLN A 314 18.24 3.92 12.06
N PHE A 315 18.29 5.18 11.61
CA PHE A 315 18.10 6.35 12.47
C PHE A 315 16.70 6.38 13.09
N LEU A 316 15.64 6.15 12.29
CA LEU A 316 14.26 6.13 12.80
C LEU A 316 14.08 5.08 13.89
N GLY A 317 14.70 3.90 13.73
CA GLY A 317 14.70 2.85 14.76
C GLY A 317 15.43 3.20 16.06
N THR A 318 16.15 4.33 16.11
CA THR A 318 16.77 4.83 17.35
C THR A 318 15.93 5.88 18.09
N LEU A 319 14.83 6.34 17.51
CA LEU A 319 13.94 7.33 18.12
C LEU A 319 13.08 6.71 19.21
N ASP A 320 12.82 7.47 20.29
CA ASP A 320 11.93 7.04 21.36
C ASP A 320 10.45 6.96 20.89
N SER A 321 10.06 7.88 19.99
CA SER A 321 8.76 7.93 19.30
C SER A 321 8.99 7.97 17.80
N PRO A 322 9.16 6.82 17.13
CA PRO A 322 9.33 6.77 15.68
C PRO A 322 8.03 7.14 14.94
N PRO A 323 8.13 7.61 13.69
CA PRO A 323 6.96 7.85 12.85
C PRO A 323 6.15 6.57 12.66
N LEU A 324 4.82 6.70 12.73
CA LEU A 324 3.91 5.61 12.43
C LEU A 324 3.93 5.24 10.94
N ASP A 325 4.15 6.26 10.09
CA ASP A 325 4.07 6.18 8.65
C ASP A 325 5.41 6.57 8.02
N PHE A 326 6.09 5.58 7.43
CA PHE A 326 7.37 5.77 6.74
C PHE A 326 7.34 5.14 5.36
N TYR A 327 7.26 5.99 4.34
CA TYR A 327 7.21 5.60 2.93
C TYR A 327 8.56 5.87 2.27
N TYR A 328 9.05 4.93 1.47
CA TYR A 328 10.32 5.15 0.80
C TYR A 328 10.43 4.49 -0.58
N GLU A 329 11.35 5.00 -1.39
CA GLU A 329 11.69 4.51 -2.72
C GLU A 329 13.22 4.45 -2.88
N LYS A 330 13.72 3.31 -3.38
CA LYS A 330 15.15 3.05 -3.59
C LYS A 330 15.49 3.15 -5.08
N PHE A 331 16.37 4.07 -5.45
CA PHE A 331 16.90 4.12 -6.81
C PHE A 331 18.05 3.12 -6.97
N THR A 332 17.69 1.88 -7.31
CA THR A 332 18.64 0.81 -7.60
C THR A 332 19.22 0.97 -9.02
N SER A 333 20.51 0.71 -9.17
CA SER A 333 21.13 0.68 -10.50
C SER A 333 20.80 -0.64 -11.20
N ALA A 334 20.19 -0.61 -12.38
CA ALA A 334 19.93 -1.79 -13.22
C ALA A 334 21.22 -2.42 -13.83
N ALA A 335 22.36 -2.34 -13.15
CA ALA A 335 23.64 -2.87 -13.60
C ALA A 335 24.54 -3.29 -12.44
N ALA A 336 24.39 -4.53 -11.98
CA ALA A 336 25.49 -5.46 -11.76
C ALA A 336 24.91 -6.89 -11.78
N PRO A 337 25.48 -7.85 -12.54
CA PRO A 337 25.40 -9.25 -12.13
C PRO A 337 25.97 -9.32 -10.71
N ALA A 338 25.33 -10.11 -9.84
CA ALA A 338 25.77 -10.31 -8.47
C ALA A 338 27.30 -10.31 -8.37
N ALA A 339 27.87 -9.29 -7.72
CA ALA A 339 29.27 -9.33 -7.37
C ALA A 339 29.47 -10.56 -6.48
N GLU A 340 30.40 -11.42 -6.87
CA GLU A 340 30.69 -12.70 -6.22
C GLU A 340 30.69 -12.56 -4.69
N LYS A 341 29.75 -13.24 -4.01
CA LYS A 341 29.91 -13.61 -2.61
C LYS A 341 31.20 -14.46 -2.51
N PRO A 342 32.06 -14.28 -1.49
CA PRO A 342 33.19 -15.19 -1.28
C PRO A 342 32.68 -16.63 -1.15
N GLU A 343 33.20 -17.54 -1.97
CA GLU A 343 32.78 -18.94 -2.09
C GLU A 343 32.81 -19.70 -0.75
N VAL A 344 31.72 -20.42 -0.46
CA VAL A 344 31.75 -21.69 0.28
C VAL A 344 30.98 -22.72 -0.55
N THR A 345 31.69 -23.74 -1.04
CA THR A 345 31.23 -24.76 -1.98
C THR A 345 30.64 -25.99 -1.29
N VAL A 346 29.50 -26.49 -1.81
CA VAL A 346 29.11 -27.92 -1.76
C VAL A 346 28.31 -28.27 -3.04
N GLU A 347 28.82 -29.23 -3.84
CA GLU A 347 28.22 -29.84 -5.05
C GLU A 347 27.14 -30.90 -4.68
N SER A 348 26.15 -31.38 -5.46
CA SER A 348 25.80 -31.47 -6.91
C SER A 348 24.30 -31.87 -7.04
N GLY A 349 23.58 -31.52 -8.12
CA GLY A 349 23.20 -32.44 -9.20
C GLY A 349 21.87 -32.09 -9.93
N GLU A 350 21.87 -32.20 -11.28
CA GLU A 350 20.87 -31.73 -12.29
C GLU A 350 19.54 -32.52 -12.39
N VAL A 351 18.45 -31.88 -12.88
CA VAL A 351 17.51 -32.41 -13.91
C VAL A 351 16.88 -31.25 -14.72
N ALA A 352 16.66 -31.47 -16.02
CA ALA A 352 16.23 -30.51 -17.05
C ALA A 352 14.73 -30.61 -17.48
N GLU A 353 14.26 -29.48 -18.02
CA GLU A 353 13.41 -29.23 -19.22
C GLU A 353 11.87 -29.45 -19.25
N ASP A 354 11.19 -28.30 -19.51
CA ASP A 354 10.25 -28.00 -20.63
C ASP A 354 8.75 -27.82 -20.30
N PHE A 355 8.20 -26.60 -20.47
CA PHE A 355 6.80 -26.35 -20.86
C PHE A 355 6.60 -24.98 -21.54
N THR A 356 5.61 -24.97 -22.44
CA THR A 356 5.38 -24.05 -23.56
C THR A 356 4.33 -22.98 -23.24
N MET A 357 4.51 -21.76 -23.76
CA MET A 357 3.55 -20.64 -23.66
C MET A 357 2.28 -20.88 -24.49
N VAL A 358 1.12 -20.54 -23.91
CA VAL A 358 -0.18 -20.46 -24.61
C VAL A 358 -0.77 -19.05 -24.40
N GLU A 359 -0.86 -18.26 -25.48
CA GLU A 359 -1.65 -17.03 -25.51
C GLU A 359 -3.15 -17.37 -25.57
N VAL A 360 -3.95 -16.72 -24.71
CA VAL A 360 -5.40 -16.70 -24.82
C VAL A 360 -5.89 -15.26 -24.75
N SER A 361 -6.38 -14.74 -25.88
CA SER A 361 -7.12 -13.49 -25.93
C SER A 361 -8.60 -13.75 -25.60
N THR A 362 -9.24 -12.84 -24.85
CA THR A 362 -10.70 -12.86 -24.64
C THR A 362 -11.32 -11.48 -24.91
N PRO A 363 -12.43 -11.40 -25.68
CA PRO A 363 -13.23 -10.18 -25.79
C PRO A 363 -14.36 -10.13 -24.76
N GLY A 364 -14.43 -8.99 -24.06
CA GLY A 364 -15.64 -8.28 -23.60
C GLY A 364 -16.68 -9.00 -22.74
N MET A 365 -16.85 -8.54 -21.49
CA MET A 365 -18.18 -8.21 -20.94
C MET A 365 -18.14 -7.42 -19.61
N SER A 366 -18.97 -6.38 -19.60
CA SER A 366 -19.59 -5.54 -18.56
C SER A 366 -19.18 -5.69 -17.08
N SER A 367 -18.79 -4.55 -16.50
CA SER A 367 -18.87 -4.23 -15.07
C SER A 367 -20.31 -4.39 -14.55
N GLY A 368 -20.46 -5.01 -13.38
CA GLY A 368 -21.72 -5.05 -12.63
C GLY A 368 -21.47 -4.79 -11.15
N GLU A 369 -22.11 -3.76 -10.60
CA GLU A 369 -22.28 -3.52 -9.17
C GLU A 369 -23.12 -4.66 -8.57
N ILE A 370 -22.70 -5.23 -7.42
CA ILE A 370 -23.58 -6.05 -6.57
C ILE A 370 -23.19 -5.80 -5.09
N HIS A 371 -24.05 -5.10 -4.34
CA HIS A 371 -24.08 -5.14 -2.89
C HIS A 371 -24.97 -6.32 -2.49
N SER A 372 -24.42 -7.32 -1.79
CA SER A 372 -25.22 -8.37 -1.16
C SER A 372 -25.01 -8.33 0.35
N SER A 373 -26.08 -8.52 1.12
CA SER A 373 -26.04 -8.65 2.59
C SER A 373 -25.06 -9.74 3.04
N ALA A 374 -24.88 -10.79 2.23
CA ALA A 374 -23.89 -11.83 2.46
C ALA A 374 -22.45 -11.30 2.46
N THR A 375 -22.10 -10.43 1.51
CA THR A 375 -20.77 -9.82 1.42
C THR A 375 -20.44 -8.96 2.63
N GLN A 376 -21.40 -8.15 3.11
CA GLN A 376 -21.20 -7.31 4.28
C GLN A 376 -21.09 -8.11 5.58
N LEU A 377 -21.88 -9.17 5.74
CA LEU A 377 -21.80 -10.05 6.91
C LEU A 377 -20.51 -10.87 6.95
N ASN A 378 -20.00 -11.32 5.80
CA ASN A 378 -18.69 -11.95 5.69
C ASN A 378 -17.56 -10.98 6.03
N ALA A 379 -17.63 -9.72 5.57
CA ALA A 379 -16.68 -8.69 5.94
C ALA A 379 -16.70 -8.41 7.44
N ARG A 380 -17.90 -8.33 8.06
CA ARG A 380 -18.04 -8.16 9.51
C ARG A 380 -17.40 -9.30 10.29
N MET A 381 -17.63 -10.54 9.86
CA MET A 381 -17.04 -11.74 10.47
C MET A 381 -15.51 -11.66 10.49
N ALA A 382 -14.89 -11.30 9.36
CA ALA A 382 -13.43 -11.18 9.28
C ALA A 382 -12.88 -10.13 10.27
N LEU A 383 -13.52 -8.97 10.33
CA LEU A 383 -13.17 -7.91 11.28
C LEU A 383 -13.38 -8.35 12.74
N GLU A 384 -14.44 -9.12 13.03
CA GLU A 384 -14.74 -9.63 14.37
C GLU A 384 -13.69 -10.64 14.85
N LEU A 385 -13.14 -11.47 13.96
CA LEU A 385 -12.05 -12.38 14.28
C LEU A 385 -10.78 -11.60 14.67
N GLY A 386 -10.43 -10.53 13.94
CA GLY A 386 -9.32 -9.65 14.30
C GLY A 386 -9.54 -8.92 15.62
N ALA A 387 -10.75 -8.38 15.85
CA ALA A 387 -11.10 -7.71 17.09
C ALA A 387 -11.04 -8.66 18.29
N LEU A 388 -11.48 -9.91 18.11
CA LEU A 388 -11.40 -10.97 19.11
C LEU A 388 -9.95 -11.24 19.52
N GLU A 389 -9.02 -11.39 18.57
CA GLU A 389 -7.61 -11.63 18.88
C GLU A 389 -6.99 -10.53 19.72
N LEU A 390 -7.28 -9.27 19.38
CA LEU A 390 -6.76 -8.10 20.08
C LEU A 390 -7.40 -7.90 21.45
N ALA A 391 -8.66 -8.32 21.64
CA ALA A 391 -9.44 -8.04 22.84
C ALA A 391 -9.44 -9.18 23.88
N ILE A 392 -9.46 -10.46 23.45
CA ILE A 392 -9.80 -11.61 24.32
C ILE A 392 -8.95 -11.69 25.59
N ASN A 393 -7.66 -11.37 25.50
CA ASN A 393 -6.74 -11.43 26.63
C ASN A 393 -6.79 -10.20 27.56
N LYS A 394 -7.48 -9.13 27.15
CA LYS A 394 -7.58 -7.84 27.84
C LYS A 394 -8.89 -7.66 28.63
N LEU A 395 -9.90 -8.50 28.40
CA LEU A 395 -11.22 -8.38 29.03
C LEU A 395 -11.20 -8.85 30.49
N GLY A 396 -11.71 -8.01 31.39
CA GLY A 396 -11.91 -8.36 32.81
C GLY A 396 -13.35 -8.77 33.13
N ASP A 397 -13.63 -9.19 34.37
CA ASP A 397 -14.95 -9.69 34.79
C ASP A 397 -16.10 -8.72 34.48
N ARG A 398 -15.88 -7.40 34.69
CA ARG A 398 -16.86 -6.35 34.36
C ARG A 398 -17.16 -6.26 32.87
N ASP A 399 -16.17 -6.55 32.04
CA ASP A 399 -16.30 -6.53 30.59
C ASP A 399 -17.08 -7.76 30.12
N ILE A 400 -16.80 -8.93 30.69
CA ILE A 400 -17.57 -10.15 30.44
C ILE A 400 -19.03 -10.00 30.89
N GLU A 401 -19.28 -9.39 32.06
CA GLU A 401 -20.64 -9.10 32.52
C GLU A 401 -21.37 -8.15 31.55
N ARG A 402 -20.69 -7.09 31.09
CA ARG A 402 -21.24 -6.17 30.08
C ARG A 402 -21.54 -6.90 28.77
N PHE A 403 -20.61 -7.73 28.29
CA PHE A 403 -20.78 -8.48 27.04
C PHE A 403 -21.97 -9.44 27.12
N ARG A 404 -22.12 -10.13 28.25
CA ARG A 404 -23.27 -10.99 28.54
C ARG A 404 -24.59 -10.21 28.57
N ASN A 405 -24.60 -9.01 29.13
CA ASN A 405 -25.80 -8.15 29.15
C ASN A 405 -26.21 -7.68 27.75
N LEU A 406 -25.24 -7.37 26.88
CA LEU A 406 -25.51 -7.03 25.48
C LEU A 406 -26.10 -8.23 24.73
N ALA A 407 -25.51 -9.42 24.88
CA ALA A 407 -26.05 -10.66 24.31
C ALA A 407 -27.50 -10.92 24.76
N ASN A 408 -27.78 -10.83 26.07
CA ASN A 408 -29.13 -11.01 26.60
C ASN A 408 -30.12 -9.96 26.08
N THR A 409 -29.67 -8.73 25.86
CA THR A 409 -30.51 -7.65 25.32
C THR A 409 -30.89 -7.95 23.88
N ALA A 410 -29.93 -8.30 23.02
CA ALA A 410 -30.20 -8.71 21.64
C ALA A 410 -31.14 -9.92 21.60
N ASN A 411 -30.87 -10.94 22.41
CA ASN A 411 -31.66 -12.18 22.47
C ASN A 411 -33.09 -11.97 22.98
N SER A 412 -33.36 -10.89 23.72
CA SER A 412 -34.72 -10.61 24.22
C SER A 412 -35.74 -10.34 23.11
N PHE A 413 -35.25 -10.09 21.88
CA PHE A 413 -36.07 -9.88 20.69
C PHE A 413 -36.19 -11.14 19.81
N ILE A 414 -35.72 -12.30 20.28
CA ILE A 414 -35.79 -13.59 19.59
C ILE A 414 -36.61 -14.58 20.42
N ASP A 415 -37.57 -15.28 19.80
CA ASP A 415 -38.32 -16.39 20.39
C ASP A 415 -38.28 -17.61 19.46
N GLY A 416 -37.34 -18.53 19.74
CA GLY A 416 -37.07 -19.67 18.86
C GLY A 416 -36.58 -19.21 17.49
N ASP A 417 -37.36 -19.51 16.45
CA ASP A 417 -37.09 -19.11 15.08
C ASP A 417 -37.78 -17.79 14.68
N LYS A 418 -38.32 -17.04 15.64
CA LYS A 418 -39.07 -15.79 15.39
C LYS A 418 -38.35 -14.55 15.86
N LEU A 419 -38.35 -13.54 15.01
CA LEU A 419 -37.88 -12.20 15.33
C LEU A 419 -39.06 -11.34 15.85
N LEU A 420 -39.04 -10.98 17.12
CA LEU A 420 -40.15 -10.30 17.81
C LEU A 420 -40.23 -8.80 17.48
N ASP A 421 -39.07 -8.14 17.35
CA ASP A 421 -38.95 -6.72 17.05
C ASP A 421 -37.65 -6.49 16.28
N ALA A 422 -37.74 -6.52 14.94
CA ALA A 422 -36.57 -6.46 14.05
C ALA A 422 -35.74 -5.19 14.24
N VAL A 423 -36.39 -4.04 14.45
CA VAL A 423 -35.70 -2.75 14.60
C VAL A 423 -34.87 -2.73 15.88
N LYS A 424 -35.48 -3.13 17.01
CA LYS A 424 -34.74 -3.16 18.29
C LYS A 424 -33.70 -4.27 18.32
N PHE A 425 -33.98 -5.40 17.67
CA PHE A 425 -32.99 -6.45 17.50
C PHE A 425 -31.76 -5.91 16.77
N THR A 426 -31.92 -5.26 15.62
CA THR A 426 -30.80 -4.71 14.84
C THR A 426 -29.93 -3.76 15.67
N GLU A 427 -30.53 -2.90 16.48
CA GLU A 427 -29.79 -1.96 17.34
C GLU A 427 -29.05 -2.68 18.48
N ALA A 428 -29.74 -3.56 19.21
CA ALA A 428 -29.13 -4.32 20.29
C ALA A 428 -28.05 -5.31 19.80
N ASN A 429 -28.24 -5.86 18.59
CA ASN A 429 -27.28 -6.74 17.93
C ASN A 429 -26.03 -5.96 17.52
N ALA A 430 -26.19 -4.74 16.99
CA ALA A 430 -25.06 -3.87 16.68
C ALA A 430 -24.21 -3.58 17.93
N ASP A 431 -24.85 -3.23 19.06
CA ASP A 431 -24.15 -2.99 20.32
C ASP A 431 -23.36 -4.24 20.80
N PHE A 432 -23.93 -5.43 20.61
CA PHE A 432 -23.27 -6.70 20.93
C PHE A 432 -22.01 -6.91 20.08
N HIS A 433 -22.10 -6.75 18.75
CA HIS A 433 -20.97 -6.97 17.85
C HIS A 433 -19.89 -5.89 18.00
N GLU A 434 -20.26 -4.61 18.14
CA GLU A 434 -19.31 -3.51 18.29
C GLU A 434 -18.48 -3.60 19.60
N PHE A 435 -18.97 -4.35 20.59
CA PHE A 435 -18.30 -4.50 21.90
C PHE A 435 -16.85 -4.94 21.77
N LEU A 436 -16.54 -5.97 20.97
CA LEU A 436 -15.18 -6.49 20.82
C LEU A 436 -14.27 -5.46 20.12
N PHE A 437 -14.78 -4.75 19.12
CA PHE A 437 -14.04 -3.67 18.44
C PHE A 437 -13.63 -2.56 19.40
N ARG A 438 -14.57 -2.10 20.23
CA ARG A 438 -14.28 -1.07 21.25
C ARG A 438 -13.28 -1.54 22.30
N ARG A 439 -13.12 -2.86 22.49
CA ARG A 439 -12.18 -3.46 23.44
C ARG A 439 -10.84 -3.87 22.82
N ALA A 440 -10.75 -3.94 21.50
CA ALA A 440 -9.50 -4.17 20.78
C ALA A 440 -8.50 -3.01 20.96
N ASN A 441 -9.00 -1.79 21.22
CA ASN A 441 -8.23 -0.55 21.32
C ASN A 441 -7.45 -0.25 20.02
N ASN A 442 -8.15 -0.43 18.89
CA ASN A 442 -7.66 -0.14 17.54
C ASN A 442 -8.76 0.66 16.81
N ASP A 443 -8.55 1.96 16.66
CA ASP A 443 -9.55 2.88 16.09
C ASP A 443 -9.77 2.64 14.58
N ALA A 444 -8.74 2.19 13.85
CA ALA A 444 -8.87 1.82 12.45
C ALA A 444 -9.80 0.61 12.27
N LEU A 445 -9.67 -0.41 13.13
CA LEU A 445 -10.52 -1.59 13.10
C LEU A 445 -11.99 -1.28 13.47
N LEU A 446 -12.20 -0.38 14.43
CA LEU A 446 -13.54 0.12 14.77
C LEU A 446 -14.15 0.92 13.62
N ALA A 447 -13.37 1.78 12.96
CA ALA A 447 -13.80 2.55 11.80
C ALA A 447 -14.14 1.62 10.61
N ALA A 448 -13.33 0.59 10.35
CA ALA A 448 -13.60 -0.41 9.32
C ALA A 448 -14.94 -1.13 9.57
N TYR A 449 -15.21 -1.55 10.81
CA TYR A 449 -16.49 -2.17 11.19
C TYR A 449 -17.68 -1.22 10.94
N GLN A 450 -17.57 0.04 11.35
CA GLN A 450 -18.64 1.04 11.17
C GLN A 450 -18.91 1.34 9.69
N ASN A 451 -17.86 1.37 8.85
CA ASN A 451 -17.95 1.64 7.42
C ASN A 451 -18.58 0.51 6.60
N LEU A 452 -18.72 -0.70 7.15
CA LEU A 452 -19.44 -1.79 6.49
C LEU A 452 -20.94 -1.52 6.33
N GLU A 453 -21.48 -0.55 7.07
CA GLU A 453 -22.90 -0.19 7.07
C GLU A 453 -23.86 -1.38 7.35
N VAL A 454 -23.41 -2.44 8.05
CA VAL A 454 -24.22 -3.65 8.31
C VAL A 454 -25.54 -3.31 9.03
N VAL A 455 -25.51 -2.35 9.94
CA VAL A 455 -26.70 -1.89 10.66
C VAL A 455 -27.73 -1.28 9.72
N LYS A 456 -27.28 -0.53 8.71
CA LYS A 456 -28.14 0.07 7.70
C LYS A 456 -28.76 -1.02 6.84
N GLU A 457 -27.97 -1.97 6.36
CA GLU A 457 -28.48 -3.11 5.59
C GLU A 457 -29.51 -3.93 6.37
N MET A 458 -29.23 -4.23 7.65
CA MET A 458 -30.19 -4.92 8.52
C MET A 458 -31.46 -4.10 8.75
N LYS A 459 -31.36 -2.77 8.88
CA LYS A 459 -32.51 -1.88 8.98
C LYS A 459 -33.32 -1.79 7.69
N ASP A 460 -32.70 -2.01 6.54
CA ASP A 460 -33.38 -2.01 5.24
C ASP A 460 -34.02 -3.37 4.93
N THR A 461 -33.41 -4.46 5.41
CA THR A 461 -33.79 -5.85 5.07
C THR A 461 -34.71 -6.52 6.09
N LEU A 462 -34.42 -6.40 7.39
CA LEU A 462 -35.15 -7.12 8.43
C LEU A 462 -36.55 -6.56 8.77
N PRO A 463 -36.96 -5.32 8.44
CA PRO A 463 -38.33 -4.89 8.69
C PRO A 463 -39.35 -5.80 7.99
N GLY A 464 -40.16 -6.52 8.78
CA GLY A 464 -41.14 -7.49 8.27
C GLY A 464 -40.64 -8.94 8.17
N ALA A 465 -39.35 -9.18 8.50
CA ALA A 465 -38.85 -10.52 8.74
C ALA A 465 -39.59 -11.14 9.94
N GLU A 466 -40.17 -12.32 9.73
CA GLU A 466 -40.82 -13.10 10.80
C GLU A 466 -39.94 -14.25 11.29
N TRP A 467 -38.84 -14.50 10.58
CA TRP A 467 -37.93 -15.61 10.82
C TRP A 467 -36.53 -15.09 11.13
N ILE A 468 -35.87 -15.74 12.07
CA ILE A 468 -34.44 -15.62 12.36
C ILE A 468 -33.90 -17.02 12.63
N ASP A 469 -32.65 -17.27 12.29
CA ASP A 469 -32.05 -18.56 12.60
C ASP A 469 -32.02 -18.79 14.12
N PRO A 470 -32.58 -19.91 14.63
CA PRO A 470 -32.65 -20.16 16.07
C PRO A 470 -31.28 -20.32 16.73
N ALA A 471 -30.21 -20.57 15.96
CA ALA A 471 -28.85 -20.67 16.49
C ALA A 471 -28.30 -19.33 16.98
N ILE A 472 -28.71 -18.19 16.39
CA ILE A 472 -28.19 -16.85 16.70
C ILE A 472 -28.23 -16.54 18.19
N ALA A 473 -29.38 -16.81 18.84
CA ALA A 473 -29.53 -16.52 20.26
C ALA A 473 -28.57 -17.36 21.13
N THR A 474 -28.40 -18.64 20.78
CA THR A 474 -27.49 -19.53 21.51
C THR A 474 -26.02 -19.17 21.27
N GLU A 475 -25.66 -18.74 20.06
CA GLU A 475 -24.30 -18.35 19.68
C GLU A 475 -23.83 -17.08 20.38
N HIS A 476 -24.70 -16.07 20.53
CA HIS A 476 -24.34 -14.86 21.29
C HIS A 476 -23.85 -15.20 22.70
N LEU A 477 -24.55 -16.09 23.40
CA LEU A 477 -24.18 -16.51 24.76
C LEU A 477 -22.97 -17.45 24.75
N ALA A 478 -22.89 -18.37 23.79
CA ALA A 478 -21.74 -19.26 23.64
C ALA A 478 -20.44 -18.48 23.36
N LEU A 479 -20.51 -17.42 22.55
CA LEU A 479 -19.37 -16.54 22.26
C LEU A 479 -18.90 -15.84 23.54
N VAL A 480 -19.83 -15.29 24.33
CA VAL A 480 -19.51 -14.67 25.63
C VAL A 480 -18.83 -15.68 26.56
N ASP A 481 -19.31 -16.93 26.60
CA ASP A 481 -18.75 -17.97 27.44
C ASP A 481 -17.35 -18.40 26.98
N ALA A 482 -17.13 -18.57 25.67
CA ALA A 482 -15.80 -18.86 25.10
C ALA A 482 -14.80 -17.73 25.37
N VAL A 483 -15.21 -16.48 25.16
CA VAL A 483 -14.40 -15.29 25.46
C VAL A 483 -14.07 -15.20 26.96
N SER A 484 -15.02 -15.51 27.84
CA SER A 484 -14.78 -15.53 29.29
C SER A 484 -13.76 -16.58 29.74
N GLN A 485 -13.66 -17.68 28.99
CA GLN A 485 -12.70 -18.77 29.22
C GLN A 485 -11.36 -18.53 28.51
N LYS A 486 -11.24 -17.44 27.74
CA LYS A 486 -10.12 -17.15 26.83
C LYS A 486 -9.87 -18.27 25.82
N ASP A 487 -10.94 -18.97 25.44
CA ASP A 487 -10.90 -20.03 24.43
C ASP A 487 -11.06 -19.41 23.04
N LEU A 488 -9.92 -19.02 22.46
CA LEU A 488 -9.86 -18.33 21.18
C LEU A 488 -10.39 -19.20 20.03
N ASP A 489 -10.10 -20.50 20.02
CA ASP A 489 -10.48 -21.39 18.92
C ASP A 489 -11.98 -21.66 18.90
N THR A 490 -12.59 -21.87 20.07
CA THR A 490 -14.05 -21.99 20.19
C THR A 490 -14.73 -20.68 19.81
N ALA A 491 -14.22 -19.53 20.28
CA ALA A 491 -14.79 -18.22 19.95
C ALA A 491 -14.73 -17.92 18.44
N ARG A 492 -13.61 -18.23 17.77
CA ARG A 492 -13.46 -18.09 16.31
C ARG A 492 -14.46 -18.98 15.55
N THR A 493 -14.67 -20.20 16.01
CA THR A 493 -15.64 -21.13 15.40
C THR A 493 -17.06 -20.56 15.49
N ILE A 494 -17.46 -20.09 16.67
CA ILE A 494 -18.79 -19.51 16.90
C ILE A 494 -19.01 -18.26 16.04
N ILE A 495 -18.02 -17.37 15.91
CA ILE A 495 -18.13 -16.17 15.05
C ILE A 495 -18.41 -16.55 13.59
N ARG A 496 -17.74 -17.59 13.07
CA ARG A 496 -17.95 -18.07 11.69
C ARG A 496 -19.32 -18.67 11.48
N GLU A 497 -19.75 -19.56 12.38
CA GLU A 497 -21.09 -20.18 12.33
C GLU A 497 -22.19 -19.12 12.41
N HIS A 498 -22.01 -18.18 13.34
CA HIS A 498 -22.93 -17.07 13.56
C HIS A 498 -23.08 -16.15 12.34
N ALA A 499 -21.98 -15.86 11.64
CA ALA A 499 -22.03 -15.11 10.40
C ALA A 499 -22.87 -15.83 9.33
N GLY A 500 -22.68 -17.15 9.17
CA GLY A 500 -23.47 -17.97 8.26
C GLY A 500 -24.97 -17.92 8.56
N HIS A 501 -25.37 -18.11 9.82
CA HIS A 501 -26.77 -18.02 10.23
C HIS A 501 -27.36 -16.61 10.08
N GLY A 502 -26.55 -15.57 10.25
CA GLY A 502 -26.91 -14.19 9.94
C GLY A 502 -27.20 -13.98 8.46
N ILE A 503 -26.39 -14.58 7.58
CA ILE A 503 -26.57 -14.52 6.12
C ILE A 503 -27.87 -15.21 5.72
N ASP A 504 -28.13 -16.41 6.26
CA ASP A 504 -29.37 -17.15 6.00
C ASP A 504 -30.62 -16.38 6.46
N THR A 505 -30.51 -15.68 7.60
CA THR A 505 -31.56 -14.79 8.12
C THR A 505 -31.84 -13.64 7.16
N MET A 506 -30.80 -12.92 6.71
CA MET A 506 -30.95 -11.81 5.77
C MET A 506 -31.48 -12.28 4.41
N ALA A 507 -30.99 -13.42 3.91
CA ALA A 507 -31.44 -13.99 2.64
C ALA A 507 -32.93 -14.32 2.65
N LYS A 508 -33.43 -15.00 3.69
CA LYS A 508 -34.86 -15.32 3.83
C LYS A 508 -35.73 -14.09 4.05
N ALA A 509 -35.20 -13.04 4.66
CA ALA A 509 -35.93 -11.77 4.80
C ALA A 509 -36.17 -11.10 3.43
N CYS A 510 -35.21 -11.20 2.50
CA CYS A 510 -35.33 -10.66 1.14
C CYS A 510 -36.28 -11.47 0.21
N GLU A 511 -36.66 -12.69 0.57
CA GLU A 511 -37.54 -13.56 -0.24
C GLU A 511 -39.05 -13.24 -0.08
N LYS A 512 -39.40 -12.29 0.80
CA LYS A 512 -40.78 -11.81 1.02
C LYS A 512 -41.07 -10.56 0.20
#